data_AF-A0A0R0M2H6-F1
#
_entry.id   AF-A0A0R0M2H6-F1
#
_cell.length_a   1.000
_cell.length_b   1.000
_cell.length_c   1.000
_cell.angle_alpha   90.00
_cell.angle_beta   90.00
_cell.angle_gamma   90.00
#
_symmetry.space_group_name_H-M   'P 1'
#
loop_
_entity.id
_entity.type
_entity.pdbx_description
1 polymer ?
#
loop_
_entity_poly.entity_id
_entity_poly.type
_entity_poly.pdbx_seq_one_letter_code
_entity_poly.pdbx_strand_id
1 'polypeptide(L)'
;MNTKDPYQRITTYWIGLKSWIINTPHRAVLAAYRAAWEIRNIEIQQFNGQKISPQSANYSGNLMEFWQGDLNRNLTTIKIRLAEFNLGMTFTDRSTDTNNQYVYDNDLLEKLKFIDEVIGNYTQKRNDSKYMEITQPLKTSDKEVQFNNKSTDVDSNDNQKKGVFPGSIARTLSKIAKDFTPTAESDFINNYRISRNKTRIGIRFLLLIIIIPLIVQNFSKNLLFTPLFTQWMSQDNQRVFLNREMEEKAMNELKNFERKLQFQNLLHTAPPLSVEEIELEVKDKALDLAEEFRRDSSLAIGNIFADVISLISFAIIIGWRKKDIEVVQSLLDKIAYGLSDSAKAFLIILITDIFVGFHSPHGWEIILESLAEHLGLPANRNVIFLFIATFPVILNTIFKYWIFRYLSRLSPSALATLKEMDE
;
A
#
# COMPACT_ATOMS: atom_id res chain seq x y z
N MET A 1 37.95 8.43 3.93
CA MET A 1 36.57 8.89 4.21
C MET A 1 35.62 7.79 3.76
N ASN A 2 35.03 7.05 4.70
CA ASN A 2 34.27 5.83 4.43
C ASN A 2 32.76 6.13 4.46
N THR A 3 32.14 6.16 3.29
CA THR A 3 30.70 6.34 3.09
C THR A 3 29.99 5.00 3.30
N LYS A 4 29.55 4.70 4.53
CA LYS A 4 28.72 3.53 4.81
C LYS A 4 27.29 3.74 4.29
N ASP A 5 26.89 2.84 3.39
CA ASP A 5 25.59 2.68 2.75
C ASP A 5 24.41 2.75 3.75
N PRO A 6 23.31 3.47 3.46
CA PRO A 6 22.11 3.54 4.32
C PRO A 6 21.48 2.16 4.58
N TYR A 7 21.61 1.21 3.66
CA TYR A 7 21.13 -0.16 3.84
C TYR A 7 21.88 -0.92 4.95
N GLN A 8 23.19 -0.68 5.11
CA GLN A 8 23.99 -1.28 6.17
C GLN A 8 23.63 -0.74 7.56
N ARG A 9 23.19 0.52 7.63
CA ARG A 9 22.70 1.09 8.89
C ARG A 9 21.42 0.40 9.34
N ILE A 10 20.47 0.20 8.43
CA ILE A 10 19.20 -0.45 8.73
C ILE A 10 19.41 -1.91 9.17
N THR A 11 20.26 -2.67 8.49
CA THR A 11 20.56 -4.06 8.89
C THR A 11 21.27 -4.13 10.24
N THR A 12 22.15 -3.19 10.56
CA THR A 12 22.80 -3.11 11.88
C THR A 12 21.80 -2.81 13.00
N TYR A 13 20.81 -1.94 12.76
CA TYR A 13 19.71 -1.71 13.72
C TYR A 13 18.83 -2.95 13.90
N TRP A 14 18.49 -3.66 12.82
CA TRP A 14 17.70 -4.91 12.91
C TRP A 14 18.45 -6.02 13.64
N ILE A 15 19.76 -6.16 13.44
CA ILE A 15 20.61 -7.13 14.14
C ILE A 15 20.74 -6.76 15.62
N GLY A 16 20.90 -5.47 15.94
CA GLY A 16 20.91 -4.97 17.33
C GLY A 16 19.57 -5.13 18.04
N LEU A 17 18.45 -4.94 17.35
CA LEU A 17 17.10 -5.17 17.87
C LEU A 17 16.85 -6.66 18.13
N LYS A 18 17.26 -7.52 17.18
CA LYS A 18 17.12 -8.98 17.29
C LYS A 18 18.00 -9.54 18.43
N SER A 19 19.24 -9.07 18.57
CA SER A 19 20.11 -9.51 19.67
C SER A 19 19.66 -8.96 21.04
N TRP A 20 19.09 -7.75 21.10
CA TRP A 20 18.50 -7.20 22.32
C TRP A 20 17.24 -7.97 22.77
N ILE A 21 16.38 -8.37 21.83
CA ILE A 21 15.17 -9.15 22.13
C ILE A 21 15.51 -10.59 22.57
N ILE A 22 16.55 -11.19 22.00
CA ILE A 22 16.93 -12.59 22.26
C ILE A 22 17.75 -12.77 23.55
N ASN A 23 18.56 -11.78 23.96
CA ASN A 23 19.49 -11.94 25.09
C ASN A 23 18.94 -11.51 26.48
N THR A 24 17.66 -11.15 26.59
CA THR A 24 17.14 -10.44 27.78
C THR A 24 16.06 -11.15 28.63
N PRO A 25 15.79 -12.48 28.55
CA PRO A 25 14.71 -13.08 29.35
C PRO A 25 15.00 -13.06 30.87
N HIS A 26 16.22 -13.40 31.30
CA HIS A 26 16.57 -13.43 32.72
C HIS A 26 16.54 -12.03 33.37
N ARG A 27 16.96 -10.99 32.63
CA ARG A 27 16.91 -9.60 33.11
C ARG A 27 15.48 -9.11 33.28
N ALA A 28 14.58 -9.47 32.36
CA ALA A 28 13.18 -9.08 32.43
C ALA A 28 12.51 -9.70 33.68
N VAL A 29 12.73 -10.98 33.93
CA VAL A 29 12.22 -11.67 35.14
C VAL A 29 12.81 -11.07 36.41
N LEU A 30 14.11 -10.76 36.44
CA LEU A 30 14.76 -10.15 37.60
C LEU A 30 14.23 -8.74 37.88
N ALA A 31 13.94 -7.95 36.86
CA ALA A 31 13.32 -6.62 37.00
C ALA A 31 11.87 -6.72 37.50
N ALA A 32 11.10 -7.70 37.00
CA ALA A 32 9.76 -7.98 37.50
C ALA A 32 9.80 -8.44 38.97
N TYR A 33 10.75 -9.29 39.34
CA TYR A 33 10.95 -9.77 40.70
C TYR A 33 11.26 -8.63 41.66
N ARG A 34 12.14 -7.70 41.28
CA ARG A 34 12.44 -6.50 42.10
C ARG A 34 11.19 -5.64 42.33
N ALA A 35 10.39 -5.40 41.29
CA ALA A 35 9.15 -4.64 41.43
C ALA A 35 8.11 -5.38 42.30
N ALA A 36 8.03 -6.71 42.22
CA ALA A 36 7.18 -7.52 43.10
C ALA A 36 7.68 -7.49 44.55
N TRP A 37 8.99 -7.52 44.77
CA TRP A 37 9.60 -7.41 46.09
C TRP A 37 9.34 -6.04 46.73
N GLU A 38 9.39 -4.96 45.95
CA GLU A 38 9.02 -3.61 46.42
C GLU A 38 7.56 -3.56 46.89
N ILE A 39 6.63 -4.17 46.16
CA ILE A 39 5.22 -4.28 46.59
C ILE A 39 5.14 -5.02 47.92
N ARG A 40 5.77 -6.19 48.04
CA ARG A 40 5.77 -6.99 49.28
C ARG A 40 6.40 -6.24 50.45
N ASN A 41 7.44 -5.45 50.21
CA ASN A 41 8.09 -4.65 51.23
C ASN A 41 7.15 -3.52 51.73
N ILE A 42 6.42 -2.87 50.82
CA ILE A 42 5.41 -1.87 51.18
C ILE A 42 4.26 -2.52 51.97
N GLU A 43 3.79 -3.71 51.57
CA GLU A 43 2.77 -4.47 52.31
C GLU A 43 3.20 -4.70 53.76
N ILE A 44 4.42 -5.20 53.98
CA ILE A 44 4.93 -5.53 55.31
C ILE A 44 5.16 -4.27 56.15
N GLN A 45 5.81 -3.25 55.59
CA GLN A 45 6.24 -2.07 56.34
C GLN A 45 5.10 -1.08 56.64
N GLN A 46 4.16 -0.93 55.70
CA GLN A 46 3.14 0.13 55.77
C GLN A 46 1.73 -0.43 55.97
N PHE A 47 1.46 -1.67 55.57
CA PHE A 47 0.11 -2.27 55.62
C PHE A 47 0.03 -3.53 56.50
N ASN A 48 0.99 -3.75 57.41
CA ASN A 48 1.02 -4.91 58.32
C ASN A 48 0.90 -6.27 57.61
N GLY A 49 1.48 -6.38 56.41
CA GLY A 49 1.41 -7.58 55.56
C GLY A 49 0.07 -7.77 54.83
N GLN A 50 -0.84 -6.79 54.90
CA GLN A 50 -2.08 -6.79 54.15
C GLN A 50 -1.90 -6.10 52.79
N LYS A 51 -2.76 -6.42 51.82
CA LYS A 51 -2.75 -5.80 50.50
C LYS A 51 -2.82 -4.28 50.61
N ILE A 52 -2.18 -3.55 49.70
CA ILE A 52 -2.23 -2.09 49.64
C ILE A 52 -3.64 -1.67 49.22
N SER A 53 -4.45 -1.24 50.18
CA SER A 53 -5.83 -0.84 49.94
C SER A 53 -6.33 0.18 50.97
N PRO A 54 -7.34 1.01 50.64
CA PRO A 54 -7.90 1.95 51.59
C PRO A 54 -8.52 1.28 52.84
N GLN A 55 -8.79 -0.03 52.77
CA GLN A 55 -9.39 -0.81 53.84
C GLN A 55 -8.37 -1.43 54.80
N SER A 56 -7.09 -1.50 54.42
CA SER A 56 -6.04 -2.18 55.19
C SER A 56 -5.19 -1.26 56.04
N ALA A 57 -5.26 0.07 55.83
CA ALA A 57 -4.58 1.04 56.67
C ALA A 57 -5.34 2.37 56.75
N ASN A 58 -5.33 3.01 57.93
CA ASN A 58 -5.96 4.31 58.18
C ASN A 58 -5.04 5.45 57.72
N TYR A 59 -4.83 5.58 56.41
CA TYR A 59 -4.06 6.68 55.81
C TYR A 59 -4.98 7.80 55.30
N SER A 60 -4.47 9.04 55.28
CA SER A 60 -5.16 10.18 54.67
C SER A 60 -5.27 10.01 53.15
N GLY A 61 -6.26 10.66 52.52
CA GLY A 61 -6.54 10.51 51.08
C GLY A 61 -5.31 10.72 50.19
N ASN A 62 -4.52 11.76 50.44
CA ASN A 62 -3.33 12.07 49.66
C ASN A 62 -2.21 11.03 49.82
N LEU A 63 -2.05 10.47 51.03
CA LEU A 63 -1.04 9.44 51.30
C LEU A 63 -1.46 8.09 50.71
N MET A 64 -2.75 7.79 50.71
CA MET A 64 -3.28 6.61 50.02
C MET A 64 -3.11 6.71 48.50
N GLU A 65 -3.34 7.88 47.91
CA GLU A 65 -3.13 8.13 46.49
C GLU A 65 -1.66 7.95 46.08
N PHE A 66 -0.72 8.40 46.92
CA PHE A 66 0.71 8.14 46.74
C PHE A 66 1.03 6.64 46.70
N TRP A 67 0.56 5.86 47.69
CA TRP A 67 0.78 4.41 47.74
C TRP A 67 0.09 3.65 46.61
N GLN A 68 -1.09 4.09 46.16
CA GLN A 68 -1.75 3.54 44.98
C GLN A 68 -0.98 3.84 43.69
N GLY A 69 -0.40 5.04 43.58
CA GLY A 69 0.47 5.41 42.46
C GLY A 69 1.71 4.53 42.37
N ASP A 70 2.39 4.31 43.50
CA ASP A 70 3.57 3.43 43.57
C ASP A 70 3.21 1.96 43.30
N LEU A 71 2.09 1.47 43.85
CA LEU A 71 1.56 0.13 43.53
C LEU A 71 1.31 -0.02 42.03
N ASN A 72 0.63 0.95 41.41
CA ASN A 72 0.28 0.89 40.00
C ASN A 72 1.53 0.96 39.11
N ARG A 73 2.53 1.77 39.48
CA ARG A 73 3.83 1.83 38.80
C ARG A 73 4.54 0.48 38.83
N ASN A 74 4.57 -0.18 39.99
CA ASN A 74 5.23 -1.47 40.15
C ASN A 74 4.46 -2.60 39.45
N LEU A 75 3.14 -2.65 39.53
CA LEU A 75 2.31 -3.60 38.77
C LEU A 75 2.46 -3.43 37.25
N THR A 76 2.50 -2.19 36.77
CA THR A 76 2.73 -1.88 35.34
C THR A 76 4.11 -2.35 34.89
N THR A 77 5.14 -2.09 35.71
CA THR A 77 6.51 -2.56 35.46
C THR A 77 6.56 -4.08 35.35
N ILE A 78 5.91 -4.79 36.27
CA ILE A 78 5.83 -6.25 36.25
C ILE A 78 5.16 -6.76 34.95
N LYS A 79 4.01 -6.19 34.56
CA LYS A 79 3.30 -6.58 33.32
C LYS A 79 4.16 -6.42 32.07
N ILE A 80 4.82 -5.27 31.93
CA ILE A 80 5.69 -4.97 30.77
C ILE A 80 6.86 -5.96 30.72
N ARG A 81 7.49 -6.24 31.86
CA ARG A 81 8.65 -7.13 31.93
C ARG A 81 8.28 -8.60 31.73
N LEU A 82 7.12 -9.05 32.19
CA LEU A 82 6.61 -10.38 31.88
C LEU A 82 6.25 -10.54 30.39
N ALA A 83 5.69 -9.50 29.76
CA ALA A 83 5.45 -9.50 28.32
C ALA A 83 6.77 -9.56 27.52
N GLU A 84 7.80 -8.82 27.94
CA GLU A 84 9.15 -8.88 27.38
C GLU A 84 9.76 -10.29 27.51
N PHE A 85 9.61 -10.93 28.67
CA PHE A 85 10.04 -12.31 28.90
C PHE A 85 9.32 -13.32 27.99
N ASN A 86 7.99 -13.25 27.87
CA ASN A 86 7.20 -14.16 27.03
C ASN A 86 7.53 -14.02 25.54
N LEU A 87 7.76 -12.78 25.08
CA LEU A 87 8.23 -12.52 23.72
C LEU A 87 9.63 -13.09 23.52
N GLY A 88 10.56 -12.84 24.45
CA GLY A 88 11.92 -13.40 24.42
C GLY A 88 11.92 -14.93 24.32
N MET A 89 11.09 -15.61 25.11
CA MET A 89 10.92 -17.07 25.10
C MET A 89 10.33 -17.63 23.79
N THR A 90 9.60 -16.82 23.02
CA THR A 90 9.02 -17.24 21.73
C THR A 90 10.06 -17.25 20.60
N PHE A 91 11.15 -16.48 20.77
CA PHE A 91 12.17 -16.27 19.73
C PHE A 91 13.53 -16.93 20.05
N THR A 92 13.74 -17.46 21.25
CA THR A 92 14.88 -18.32 21.56
C THR A 92 14.63 -19.74 21.03
N ASP A 93 15.41 -20.15 20.03
CA ASP A 93 15.52 -21.57 19.67
C ASP A 93 15.97 -22.34 20.92
N ARG A 94 15.14 -23.29 21.37
CA ARG A 94 15.44 -24.21 22.48
C ARG A 94 16.64 -25.05 22.08
N SER A 95 17.85 -24.55 22.37
CA SER A 95 19.10 -25.28 22.18
C SER A 95 19.10 -26.48 23.12
N THR A 96 18.81 -27.65 22.55
CA THR A 96 19.05 -28.94 23.19
C THR A 96 20.55 -29.16 23.25
N ASP A 97 21.11 -29.16 24.46
CA ASP A 97 22.42 -29.76 24.64
C ASP A 97 22.29 -31.30 24.62
N THR A 98 23.38 -31.95 24.25
CA THR A 98 23.52 -33.33 23.75
C THR A 98 23.01 -34.49 24.63
N ASN A 99 22.28 -34.22 25.72
CA ASN A 99 21.65 -35.24 26.57
C ASN A 99 20.15 -35.02 26.85
N ASN A 100 19.44 -34.27 25.99
CA ASN A 100 17.97 -34.18 25.97
C ASN A 100 17.31 -33.97 27.36
N GLN A 101 17.99 -33.28 28.26
CA GLN A 101 17.51 -32.97 29.60
C GLN A 101 17.25 -31.48 29.66
N TYR A 102 15.98 -31.12 29.86
CA TYR A 102 15.57 -29.73 30.03
C TYR A 102 16.16 -29.20 31.33
N VAL A 103 17.17 -28.34 31.23
CA VAL A 103 17.67 -27.58 32.37
C VAL A 103 16.69 -26.44 32.62
N TYR A 104 15.73 -26.65 33.52
CA TYR A 104 14.97 -25.56 34.10
C TYR A 104 15.88 -24.81 35.07
N ASP A 105 16.05 -23.51 34.86
CA ASP A 105 16.70 -22.64 35.84
C ASP A 105 15.76 -22.51 37.06
N ASN A 106 15.99 -23.32 38.09
CA ASN A 106 15.15 -23.37 39.29
C ASN A 106 15.01 -22.00 39.98
N ASP A 107 16.04 -21.16 39.90
CA ASP A 107 16.04 -19.79 40.43
C ASP A 107 15.06 -18.87 39.66
N LEU A 108 14.96 -19.03 38.34
CA LEU A 108 14.02 -18.27 37.51
C LEU A 108 12.57 -18.69 37.81
N LEU A 109 12.32 -19.99 38.00
CA LEU A 109 11.00 -20.50 38.35
C LEU A 109 10.54 -20.02 39.73
N GLU A 110 11.45 -19.96 40.71
CA GLU A 110 11.15 -19.43 42.05
C GLU A 110 10.77 -17.94 42.00
N LYS A 111 11.52 -17.14 41.23
CA LYS A 111 11.21 -15.72 41.01
C LYS A 111 9.85 -15.51 40.35
N LEU A 112 9.50 -16.33 39.35
CA LEU A 112 8.19 -16.27 38.71
C LEU A 112 7.06 -16.63 39.68
N LYS A 113 7.21 -17.68 40.49
CA LYS A 113 6.22 -18.05 41.52
C LYS A 113 6.00 -16.92 42.53
N PHE A 114 7.08 -16.25 42.96
CA PHE A 114 6.96 -15.11 43.87
C PHE A 114 6.24 -13.93 43.22
N ILE A 115 6.54 -13.63 41.96
CA ILE A 115 5.84 -12.59 41.18
C ILE A 115 4.34 -12.91 41.10
N ASP A 116 3.98 -14.15 40.79
CA ASP A 116 2.57 -14.58 40.71
C ASP A 116 1.85 -14.51 42.06
N GLU A 117 2.51 -14.85 43.17
CA GLU A 117 1.95 -14.71 44.52
C GLU A 117 1.60 -13.24 44.83
N VAL A 118 2.53 -12.33 44.55
CA VAL A 118 2.35 -10.88 44.80
C VAL A 118 1.25 -10.31 43.90
N ILE A 119 1.27 -10.61 42.60
CA ILE A 119 0.23 -10.15 41.66
C ILE A 119 -1.15 -10.76 41.97
N GLY A 120 -1.18 -12.00 42.45
CA GLY A 120 -2.42 -12.73 42.75
C GLY A 120 -3.31 -12.03 43.77
N ASN A 121 -2.71 -11.26 44.70
CA ASN A 121 -3.44 -10.46 45.69
C ASN A 121 -4.14 -9.22 45.11
N TYR A 122 -3.73 -8.78 43.91
CA TYR A 122 -4.25 -7.59 43.22
C TYR A 122 -5.02 -7.93 41.94
N THR A 123 -4.98 -9.20 41.51
CA THR A 123 -5.74 -9.68 40.36
C THR A 123 -7.04 -10.29 40.86
N GLN A 124 -8.17 -9.68 40.52
CA GLN A 124 -9.49 -10.18 40.92
C GLN A 124 -9.67 -11.61 40.37
N LYS A 125 -9.94 -12.59 41.25
CA LYS A 125 -10.18 -14.01 40.91
C LYS A 125 -11.10 -14.15 39.69
N ARG A 126 -10.52 -14.43 38.53
CA ARG A 126 -11.22 -15.09 37.42
C ARG A 126 -11.06 -16.59 37.65
N ASN A 127 -12.11 -17.22 38.16
CA ASN A 127 -12.22 -18.67 38.18
C ASN A 127 -12.34 -19.17 36.74
N ASP A 128 -11.21 -19.35 36.06
CA ASP A 128 -11.11 -20.12 34.82
C ASP A 128 -9.94 -21.10 34.93
N SER A 129 -10.01 -21.96 35.97
CA SER A 129 -9.33 -23.26 35.94
C SER A 129 -10.28 -24.28 35.34
N LYS A 130 -10.35 -24.33 34.01
CA LYS A 130 -10.75 -25.56 33.31
C LYS A 130 -9.81 -25.73 32.12
N TYR A 131 -8.83 -26.62 32.31
CA TYR A 131 -8.13 -27.25 31.20
C TYR A 131 -9.19 -27.84 30.26
N MET A 132 -9.32 -27.28 29.06
CA MET A 132 -9.96 -27.98 27.94
C MET A 132 -8.85 -28.59 27.09
N GLU A 133 -8.71 -29.89 27.27
CA GLU A 133 -8.07 -30.80 26.34
C GLU A 133 -8.80 -30.71 24.99
N ILE A 134 -8.07 -30.33 23.94
CA ILE A 134 -8.60 -30.35 22.57
C ILE A 134 -8.36 -31.76 22.03
N THR A 135 -9.40 -32.60 22.03
CA THR A 135 -9.49 -33.70 21.06
C THR A 135 -10.93 -33.87 20.59
N GLN A 136 -11.12 -33.69 19.28
CA GLN A 136 -12.18 -34.21 18.37
C GLN A 136 -13.09 -33.17 17.68
N PRO A 137 -13.40 -33.38 16.38
CA PRO A 137 -13.85 -32.33 15.47
C PRO A 137 -15.38 -32.16 15.39
N LEU A 138 -15.77 -30.96 14.92
CA LEU A 138 -17.13 -30.50 14.68
C LEU A 138 -17.97 -31.47 13.81
N LYS A 139 -19.21 -31.71 14.24
CA LYS A 139 -20.35 -32.00 13.35
C LYS A 139 -21.26 -30.78 13.29
N THR A 140 -21.53 -30.35 12.06
CA THR A 140 -22.47 -29.29 11.68
C THR A 140 -23.92 -29.69 11.96
N SER A 141 -24.73 -28.73 12.42
CA SER A 141 -26.17 -28.73 12.17
C SER A 141 -26.67 -27.29 12.18
N ASP A 142 -27.17 -26.87 11.02
CA ASP A 142 -27.82 -25.60 10.75
C ASP A 142 -29.08 -25.41 11.58
N LYS A 143 -29.22 -24.24 12.22
CA LYS A 143 -30.51 -23.56 12.39
C LYS A 143 -30.31 -22.05 12.33
N GLU A 144 -30.92 -21.45 11.31
CA GLU A 144 -31.12 -20.02 11.13
C GLU A 144 -31.82 -19.38 12.34
N VAL A 145 -31.37 -18.19 12.76
CA VAL A 145 -32.22 -17.24 13.48
C VAL A 145 -31.92 -15.82 12.99
N GLN A 146 -33.01 -15.16 12.59
CA GLN A 146 -33.12 -13.85 11.96
C GLN A 146 -32.63 -12.70 12.86
N PHE A 147 -31.90 -11.75 12.28
CA PHE A 147 -31.62 -10.44 12.90
C PHE A 147 -32.70 -9.43 12.48
N ASN A 148 -33.55 -9.04 13.44
CA ASN A 148 -34.40 -7.86 13.33
C ASN A 148 -33.54 -6.60 13.50
N ASN A 149 -33.46 -5.79 12.44
CA ASN A 149 -32.90 -4.44 12.48
C ASN A 149 -33.86 -3.52 13.23
N LYS A 150 -33.40 -2.94 14.35
CA LYS A 150 -33.97 -1.72 14.89
C LYS A 150 -32.86 -0.67 14.98
N SER A 151 -32.81 0.16 13.95
CA SER A 151 -32.06 1.40 13.90
C SER A 151 -32.64 2.38 14.93
N THR A 152 -31.86 2.72 15.94
CA THR A 152 -32.03 3.96 16.70
C THR A 152 -31.08 4.99 16.11
N ASP A 153 -31.62 5.80 15.22
CA ASP A 153 -31.17 7.18 15.03
C ASP A 153 -31.27 7.89 16.37
N VAL A 154 -30.13 8.37 16.88
CA VAL A 154 -30.10 9.41 17.90
C VAL A 154 -29.52 10.63 17.23
N ASP A 155 -30.45 11.40 16.67
CA ASP A 155 -30.28 12.81 16.36
C ASP A 155 -30.14 13.56 17.69
N SER A 156 -28.96 14.15 17.93
CA SER A 156 -28.74 15.03 19.06
C SER A 156 -28.34 16.41 18.54
N ASN A 157 -29.37 17.20 18.25
CA ASN A 157 -29.34 18.65 18.38
C ASN A 157 -28.93 19.01 19.82
N ASP A 158 -27.72 19.53 20.00
CA ASP A 158 -27.35 20.23 21.24
C ASP A 158 -26.91 21.67 20.92
N ASN A 159 -27.88 22.56 21.08
CA ASN A 159 -27.66 24.00 21.21
C ASN A 159 -27.16 24.28 22.63
N GLN A 160 -25.85 24.19 22.85
CA GLN A 160 -25.22 24.74 24.06
C GLN A 160 -24.00 25.60 23.74
N LYS A 161 -24.22 26.90 23.91
CA LYS A 161 -23.35 27.96 24.42
C LYS A 161 -21.84 27.77 24.25
N LYS A 162 -21.25 28.71 23.48
CA LYS A 162 -19.81 29.04 23.37
C LYS A 162 -19.05 28.89 24.71
N GLY A 163 -18.37 27.75 24.85
CA GLY A 163 -17.22 27.56 25.72
C GLY A 163 -15.97 27.39 24.85
N VAL A 164 -14.89 28.05 25.24
CA VAL A 164 -13.65 28.27 24.46
C VAL A 164 -12.76 27.01 24.41
N PHE A 165 -13.29 25.90 23.89
CA PHE A 165 -12.47 24.71 23.64
C PHE A 165 -12.76 24.12 22.26
N PRO A 166 -11.75 24.03 21.37
CA PRO A 166 -11.92 23.43 20.06
C PRO A 166 -12.30 21.95 20.23
N GLY A 167 -13.30 21.50 19.48
CA GLY A 167 -13.82 20.12 19.53
C GLY A 167 -12.78 19.02 19.22
N SER A 168 -11.53 19.35 18.93
CA SER A 168 -10.40 18.42 18.85
C SER A 168 -9.94 17.93 20.23
N ILE A 169 -10.00 18.76 21.28
CA ILE A 169 -9.55 18.40 22.63
C ILE A 169 -10.54 17.46 23.32
N ALA A 170 -11.85 17.67 23.13
CA ALA A 170 -12.86 16.75 23.62
C ALA A 170 -12.75 15.36 22.96
N ARG A 171 -12.31 15.29 21.69
CA ARG A 171 -12.05 14.03 20.97
C ARG A 171 -10.79 13.31 21.45
N THR A 172 -9.75 14.03 21.87
CA THR A 172 -8.55 13.41 22.46
C THR A 172 -8.82 12.96 23.88
N LEU A 173 -9.53 13.75 24.70
CA LEU A 173 -9.92 13.36 26.06
C LEU A 173 -10.87 12.16 26.09
N SER A 174 -11.83 12.08 25.16
CA SER A 174 -12.71 10.90 25.04
C SER A 174 -11.98 9.65 24.53
N LYS A 175 -10.97 9.80 23.66
CA LYS A 175 -10.06 8.70 23.30
C LYS A 175 -9.26 8.22 24.50
N ILE A 176 -8.66 9.15 25.25
CA ILE A 176 -7.88 8.83 26.45
C ILE A 176 -8.77 8.13 27.50
N ALA A 177 -9.98 8.64 27.76
CA ALA A 177 -10.93 8.00 28.67
C ALA A 177 -11.35 6.60 28.20
N LYS A 178 -11.49 6.39 26.88
CA LYS A 178 -11.78 5.09 26.28
C LYS A 178 -10.58 4.13 26.40
N ASP A 179 -9.36 4.64 26.31
CA ASP A 179 -8.12 3.89 26.44
C ASP A 179 -7.87 3.40 27.90
N PHE A 180 -8.59 3.95 28.88
CA PHE A 180 -8.55 3.53 30.29
C PHE A 180 -9.61 2.49 30.68
N THR A 181 -10.41 2.00 29.74
CA THR A 181 -11.39 0.94 30.01
C THR A 181 -10.73 -0.45 30.00
N PRO A 182 -11.21 -1.43 30.79
CA PRO A 182 -10.65 -2.79 30.82
C PRO A 182 -10.78 -3.56 29.49
N THR A 183 -11.53 -3.04 28.52
CA THR A 183 -11.67 -3.57 27.15
C THR A 183 -10.79 -2.86 26.12
N ALA A 184 -10.06 -1.81 26.52
CA ALA A 184 -9.25 -0.98 25.61
C ALA A 184 -8.15 -1.77 24.89
N GLU A 185 -7.52 -2.72 25.59
CA GLU A 185 -6.44 -3.54 25.00
C GLU A 185 -6.98 -4.49 23.91
N SER A 186 -8.10 -5.17 24.17
CA SER A 186 -8.75 -6.02 23.17
C SER A 186 -9.24 -5.22 21.96
N ASP A 187 -9.79 -4.03 22.20
CA ASP A 187 -10.27 -3.14 21.13
C ASP A 187 -9.10 -2.60 20.30
N PHE A 188 -7.97 -2.26 20.93
CA PHE A 188 -6.77 -1.83 20.24
C PHE A 188 -6.22 -2.92 19.33
N ILE A 189 -6.08 -4.15 19.83
CA ILE A 189 -5.59 -5.30 19.03
C ILE A 189 -6.54 -5.56 17.85
N ASN A 190 -7.85 -5.50 18.07
CA ASN A 190 -8.84 -5.70 17.01
C ASN A 190 -8.77 -4.60 15.95
N ASN A 191 -8.73 -3.32 16.37
CA ASN A 191 -8.60 -2.17 15.47
C ASN A 191 -7.30 -2.21 14.66
N TYR A 192 -6.20 -2.64 15.27
CA TYR A 192 -4.93 -2.83 14.58
C TYR A 192 -5.04 -3.93 13.51
N ARG A 193 -5.63 -5.09 13.84
CA ARG A 193 -5.86 -6.18 12.87
C ARG A 193 -6.75 -5.73 11.71
N ILE A 194 -7.84 -5.02 12.00
CA ILE A 194 -8.75 -4.47 10.98
C ILE A 194 -8.01 -3.48 10.08
N SER A 195 -7.23 -2.55 10.65
CA SER A 195 -6.45 -1.58 9.87
C SER A 195 -5.44 -2.28 8.97
N ARG A 196 -4.71 -3.28 9.46
CA ARG A 196 -3.73 -4.04 8.67
C ARG A 196 -4.39 -4.79 7.52
N ASN A 197 -5.54 -5.42 7.78
CA ASN A 197 -6.30 -6.12 6.74
C ASN A 197 -6.84 -5.17 5.68
N LYS A 198 -7.35 -4.00 6.06
CA LYS A 198 -7.77 -2.95 5.12
C LYS A 198 -6.60 -2.50 4.24
N THR A 199 -5.44 -2.22 4.82
CA THR A 199 -4.23 -1.87 4.06
C THR A 199 -3.85 -2.98 3.08
N ARG A 200 -3.85 -4.25 3.50
CA ARG A 200 -3.55 -5.38 2.62
C ARG A 200 -4.55 -5.50 1.45
N ILE A 201 -5.84 -5.37 1.73
CA ILE A 201 -6.90 -5.43 0.72
C ILE A 201 -6.75 -4.26 -0.26
N GLY A 202 -6.55 -3.04 0.24
CA GLY A 202 -6.37 -1.85 -0.59
C GLY A 202 -5.14 -1.94 -1.49
N ILE A 203 -3.99 -2.35 -0.96
CA ILE A 203 -2.77 -2.56 -1.76
C ILE A 203 -2.99 -3.65 -2.81
N ARG A 204 -3.59 -4.78 -2.42
CA ARG A 204 -3.89 -5.86 -3.36
C ARG A 204 -4.81 -5.39 -4.48
N PHE A 205 -5.84 -4.61 -4.15
CA PHE A 205 -6.77 -4.07 -5.14
C PHE A 205 -6.08 -3.09 -6.11
N LEU A 206 -5.23 -2.19 -5.59
CA LEU A 206 -4.44 -1.28 -6.41
C LEU A 206 -3.49 -2.05 -7.35
N LEU A 207 -2.89 -3.14 -6.89
CA LEU A 207 -2.10 -4.01 -7.78
C LEU A 207 -2.98 -4.70 -8.82
N LEU A 208 -4.15 -5.22 -8.44
CA LEU A 208 -5.05 -5.92 -9.37
C LEU A 208 -5.58 -5.00 -10.47
N ILE A 209 -5.89 -3.73 -10.15
CA ILE A 209 -6.43 -2.77 -11.13
C ILE A 209 -5.41 -2.44 -12.24
N ILE A 210 -4.11 -2.61 -11.97
CA ILE A 210 -3.02 -2.39 -12.93
C ILE A 210 -2.66 -3.71 -13.63
N ILE A 211 -2.47 -4.78 -12.85
CA ILE A 211 -1.94 -6.05 -13.36
C ILE A 211 -2.94 -6.77 -14.26
N ILE A 212 -4.23 -6.82 -13.89
CA ILE A 212 -5.20 -7.60 -14.68
C ILE A 212 -5.38 -7.02 -16.08
N PRO A 213 -5.63 -5.71 -16.29
CA PRO A 213 -5.75 -5.16 -17.63
C PRO A 213 -4.52 -5.41 -18.49
N LEU A 214 -3.31 -5.26 -17.93
CA LEU A 214 -2.06 -5.53 -18.65
C LEU A 214 -1.92 -7.00 -19.07
N ILE A 215 -2.26 -7.94 -18.18
CA ILE A 215 -2.25 -9.37 -18.52
C ILE A 215 -3.28 -9.67 -19.59
N VAL A 216 -4.49 -9.11 -19.46
CA VAL A 216 -5.58 -9.30 -20.43
C VAL A 216 -5.20 -8.72 -21.79
N GLN A 217 -4.59 -7.55 -21.85
CA GLN A 217 -4.08 -6.93 -23.07
C GLN A 217 -3.06 -7.85 -23.75
N ASN A 218 -2.02 -8.27 -23.03
CA ASN A 218 -0.95 -9.09 -23.60
C ASN A 218 -1.46 -10.48 -24.04
N PHE A 219 -2.35 -11.09 -23.26
CA PHE A 219 -2.92 -12.39 -23.58
C PHE A 219 -3.87 -12.32 -24.77
N SER A 220 -4.79 -11.35 -24.78
CA SER A 220 -5.72 -11.17 -25.90
C SER A 220 -5.00 -10.83 -27.20
N LYS A 221 -3.99 -9.96 -27.16
CA LYS A 221 -3.13 -9.67 -28.30
C LYS A 221 -2.48 -10.94 -28.84
N ASN A 222 -1.69 -11.63 -28.02
CA ASN A 222 -0.84 -12.72 -28.51
C ASN A 222 -1.62 -14.00 -28.85
N LEU A 223 -2.66 -14.32 -28.08
CA LEU A 223 -3.39 -15.58 -28.25
C LEU A 223 -4.59 -15.45 -29.21
N LEU A 224 -5.34 -14.35 -29.15
CA LEU A 224 -6.56 -14.19 -29.92
C LEU A 224 -6.27 -13.38 -31.19
N PHE A 225 -5.83 -12.14 -31.05
CA PHE A 225 -5.86 -11.20 -32.16
C PHE A 225 -4.74 -11.37 -33.17
N THR A 226 -3.49 -11.59 -32.73
CA THR A 226 -2.36 -11.82 -33.65
C THR A 226 -2.61 -12.98 -34.64
N PRO A 227 -3.01 -14.19 -34.21
CA PRO A 227 -3.26 -15.28 -35.16
C PRO A 227 -4.52 -15.04 -36.01
N LEU A 228 -5.57 -14.39 -35.46
CA LEU A 228 -6.79 -14.12 -36.22
C LEU A 228 -6.56 -13.09 -37.34
N PHE A 229 -5.88 -11.98 -37.04
CA PHE A 229 -5.67 -10.92 -38.01
C PHE A 229 -4.60 -11.24 -39.03
N THR A 230 -3.57 -12.02 -38.68
CA THR A 230 -2.58 -12.49 -39.69
C THR A 230 -3.23 -13.42 -40.71
N GLN A 231 -4.14 -14.30 -40.29
CA GLN A 231 -4.92 -15.16 -41.20
C GLN A 231 -5.96 -14.39 -42.03
N TRP A 232 -6.60 -13.37 -41.45
CA TRP A 232 -7.57 -12.55 -42.18
C TRP A 232 -6.88 -11.68 -43.25
N MET A 233 -5.73 -11.09 -42.92
CA MET A 233 -4.95 -10.24 -43.84
C MET A 233 -4.24 -11.01 -44.95
N SER A 234 -3.96 -12.31 -44.75
CA SER A 234 -3.43 -13.16 -45.81
C SER A 234 -4.47 -13.53 -46.86
N GLN A 235 -5.77 -13.46 -46.53
CA GLN A 235 -6.87 -13.68 -47.47
C GLN A 235 -7.21 -12.43 -48.30
N ASP A 236 -7.08 -11.24 -47.70
CA ASP A 236 -7.29 -9.97 -48.41
C ASP A 236 -6.00 -9.49 -49.10
N ASN A 237 -5.79 -9.95 -50.34
CA ASN A 237 -4.61 -9.59 -51.13
C ASN A 237 -4.55 -8.11 -51.55
N GLN A 238 -5.60 -7.31 -51.33
CA GLN A 238 -5.69 -5.95 -51.86
C GLN A 238 -5.31 -4.86 -50.85
N ARG A 239 -5.19 -5.19 -49.56
CA ARG A 239 -4.88 -4.20 -48.51
C ARG A 239 -3.54 -4.52 -47.86
N VAL A 240 -2.44 -4.12 -48.49
CA VAL A 240 -1.10 -4.29 -47.89
C VAL A 240 -0.87 -3.28 -46.75
N PHE A 241 -1.42 -2.08 -46.88
CA PHE A 241 -1.21 -0.97 -45.95
C PHE A 241 -2.49 -0.60 -45.20
N LEU A 242 -2.38 -0.37 -43.89
CA LEU A 242 -3.48 0.09 -43.05
C LEU A 242 -3.84 1.56 -43.32
N ASN A 243 -2.84 2.41 -43.57
CA ASN A 243 -2.99 3.84 -43.75
C ASN A 243 -2.00 4.38 -44.81
N ARG A 244 -2.23 5.62 -45.27
CA ARG A 244 -1.41 6.28 -46.31
C ARG A 244 0.03 6.55 -45.88
N GLU A 245 0.29 6.74 -44.58
CA GLU A 245 1.65 6.99 -44.09
C GLU A 245 2.50 5.71 -44.13
N MET A 246 1.91 4.54 -43.83
CA MET A 246 2.58 3.24 -44.01
C MET A 246 2.91 3.00 -45.48
N GLU A 247 1.97 3.31 -46.38
CA GLU A 247 2.19 3.24 -47.82
C GLU A 247 3.33 4.18 -48.26
N GLU A 248 3.31 5.44 -47.84
CA GLU A 248 4.36 6.42 -48.17
C GLU A 248 5.73 5.99 -47.64
N LYS A 249 5.77 5.47 -46.40
CA LYS A 249 7.00 4.94 -45.78
C LYS A 249 7.56 3.76 -46.56
N ALA A 250 6.72 2.78 -46.91
CA ALA A 250 7.11 1.63 -47.72
C ALA A 250 7.62 2.07 -49.10
N MET A 251 6.91 3.00 -49.75
CA MET A 251 7.27 3.48 -51.08
C MET A 251 8.59 4.28 -51.06
N ASN A 252 8.83 5.07 -50.01
CA ASN A 252 10.08 5.80 -49.84
C ASN A 252 11.26 4.84 -49.57
N GLU A 253 11.05 3.81 -48.76
CA GLU A 253 12.07 2.79 -48.51
C GLU A 253 12.41 2.00 -49.78
N LEU A 254 11.41 1.59 -50.57
CA LEU A 254 11.63 0.96 -51.87
C LEU A 254 12.41 1.87 -52.83
N LYS A 255 12.02 3.15 -52.90
CA LYS A 255 12.71 4.16 -53.74
C LYS A 255 14.15 4.40 -53.28
N ASN A 256 14.42 4.34 -51.98
CA ASN A 256 15.77 4.48 -51.43
C ASN A 256 16.63 3.25 -51.79
N PHE A 257 16.04 2.05 -51.74
CA PHE A 257 16.70 0.81 -52.13
C PHE A 257 17.06 0.80 -53.62
N GLU A 258 16.12 1.13 -54.50
CA GLU A 258 16.35 1.24 -55.95
C GLU A 258 17.49 2.24 -56.25
N ARG A 259 17.43 3.44 -55.67
CA ARG A 259 18.47 4.47 -55.83
C ARG A 259 19.84 3.98 -55.35
N LYS A 260 19.87 3.21 -54.27
CA LYS A 260 21.11 2.64 -53.73
C LYS A 260 21.71 1.60 -54.68
N LEU A 261 20.89 0.71 -55.24
CA LEU A 261 21.33 -0.29 -56.22
C LEU A 261 21.86 0.36 -57.50
N GLN A 262 21.10 1.32 -58.06
CA GLN A 262 21.52 2.07 -59.24
C GLN A 262 22.85 2.79 -59.01
N PHE A 263 23.01 3.44 -57.84
CA PHE A 263 24.24 4.12 -57.48
C PHE A 263 25.45 3.17 -57.36
N GLN A 264 25.27 1.99 -56.74
CA GLN A 264 26.32 0.98 -56.63
C GLN A 264 26.74 0.42 -57.99
N ASN A 265 25.78 0.24 -58.92
CA ASN A 265 26.06 -0.19 -60.28
C ASN A 265 26.90 0.86 -61.04
N LEU A 266 26.56 2.15 -60.90
CA LEU A 266 27.33 3.25 -61.48
C LEU A 266 28.76 3.36 -60.93
N LEU A 267 28.98 2.94 -59.68
CA LEU A 267 30.30 2.97 -59.04
C LEU A 267 31.14 1.72 -59.29
N HIS A 268 30.65 0.73 -60.07
CA HIS A 268 31.31 -0.57 -60.30
C HIS A 268 31.81 -1.27 -59.01
N THR A 269 31.16 -1.01 -57.88
CA THR A 269 31.57 -1.55 -56.57
C THR A 269 31.05 -2.98 -56.35
N ALA A 270 30.18 -3.46 -57.23
CA ALA A 270 29.59 -4.79 -57.28
C ALA A 270 29.66 -5.33 -58.73
N PRO A 271 29.40 -6.64 -58.98
CA PRO A 271 29.23 -7.14 -60.34
C PRO A 271 28.20 -6.27 -61.08
N PRO A 272 28.46 -5.83 -62.32
CA PRO A 272 27.54 -4.95 -63.03
C PRO A 272 26.22 -5.69 -63.24
N LEU A 273 25.17 -5.20 -62.57
CA LEU A 273 23.83 -5.75 -62.70
C LEU A 273 23.21 -5.24 -64.01
N SER A 274 22.54 -6.12 -64.76
CA SER A 274 21.71 -5.70 -65.89
C SER A 274 20.49 -4.91 -65.40
N VAL A 275 19.81 -4.21 -66.31
CA VAL A 275 18.57 -3.51 -65.98
C VAL A 275 17.50 -4.51 -65.53
N GLU A 276 17.44 -5.70 -66.16
CA GLU A 276 16.51 -6.75 -65.75
C GLU A 276 16.82 -7.31 -64.36
N GLU A 277 18.10 -7.42 -63.99
CA GLU A 277 18.52 -7.89 -62.66
C GLU A 277 18.16 -6.87 -61.56
N ILE A 278 18.32 -5.57 -61.84
CA ILE A 278 17.87 -4.51 -60.92
C ILE A 278 16.35 -4.55 -60.73
N GLU A 279 15.58 -4.72 -61.81
CA GLU A 279 14.12 -4.83 -61.71
C GLU A 279 13.70 -6.05 -60.88
N LEU A 280 14.39 -7.19 -61.02
CA LEU A 280 14.14 -8.38 -60.21
C LEU A 280 14.43 -8.14 -58.73
N GLU A 281 15.56 -7.53 -58.38
CA GLU A 281 15.88 -7.21 -56.98
C GLU A 281 14.91 -6.19 -56.37
N VAL A 282 14.50 -5.17 -57.13
CA VAL A 282 13.51 -4.19 -56.67
C VAL A 282 12.15 -4.86 -56.46
N LYS A 283 11.76 -5.79 -57.34
CA LYS A 283 10.52 -6.56 -57.19
C LYS A 283 10.55 -7.45 -55.96
N ASP A 284 11.67 -8.14 -55.70
CA ASP A 284 11.85 -8.98 -54.51
C ASP A 284 11.75 -8.13 -53.24
N LYS A 285 12.46 -7.00 -53.19
CA LYS A 285 12.37 -6.05 -52.09
C LYS A 285 10.96 -5.48 -51.89
N ALA A 286 10.20 -5.26 -52.97
CA ALA A 286 8.81 -4.81 -52.89
C ALA A 286 7.89 -5.88 -52.27
N LEU A 287 8.13 -7.17 -52.55
CA LEU A 287 7.40 -8.27 -51.91
C LEU A 287 7.74 -8.39 -50.42
N ASP A 288 9.03 -8.28 -50.07
CA ASP A 288 9.47 -8.27 -48.68
C ASP A 288 8.83 -7.14 -47.87
N LEU A 289 8.86 -5.91 -48.42
CA LEU A 289 8.19 -4.76 -47.79
C LEU A 289 6.69 -5.00 -47.66
N ALA A 290 6.05 -5.56 -48.69
CA ALA A 290 4.63 -5.84 -48.64
C ALA A 290 4.28 -6.86 -47.54
N GLU A 291 5.14 -7.86 -47.29
CA GLU A 291 4.94 -8.81 -46.19
C GLU A 291 5.17 -8.17 -44.82
N GLU A 292 6.23 -7.37 -44.69
CA GLU A 292 6.57 -6.65 -43.45
C GLU A 292 5.45 -5.68 -43.04
N PHE A 293 5.02 -4.79 -43.94
CA PHE A 293 3.96 -3.82 -43.66
C PHE A 293 2.59 -4.47 -43.46
N ARG A 294 2.33 -5.62 -44.09
CA ARG A 294 1.12 -6.42 -43.84
C ARG A 294 1.12 -6.99 -42.42
N ARG A 295 2.26 -7.51 -41.97
CA ARG A 295 2.42 -8.01 -40.59
C ARG A 295 2.22 -6.86 -39.60
N ASP A 296 2.87 -5.73 -39.82
CA ASP A 296 2.78 -4.57 -38.93
C ASP A 296 1.35 -4.01 -38.86
N SER A 297 0.67 -3.95 -40.00
CA SER A 297 -0.76 -3.58 -40.07
C SER A 297 -1.63 -4.53 -39.26
N SER A 298 -1.42 -5.85 -39.38
CA SER A 298 -2.18 -6.85 -38.62
C SER A 298 -1.94 -6.76 -37.12
N LEU A 299 -0.69 -6.46 -36.71
CA LEU A 299 -0.31 -6.27 -35.31
C LEU A 299 -0.92 -4.99 -34.73
N ALA A 300 -0.94 -3.90 -35.49
CA ALA A 300 -1.56 -2.64 -35.09
C ALA A 300 -3.07 -2.80 -34.85
N ILE A 301 -3.77 -3.47 -35.77
CA ILE A 301 -5.19 -3.79 -35.58
C ILE A 301 -5.37 -4.66 -34.32
N GLY A 302 -4.53 -5.68 -34.14
CA GLY A 302 -4.57 -6.54 -32.96
C GLY A 302 -4.34 -5.79 -31.64
N ASN A 303 -3.47 -4.77 -31.63
CA ASN A 303 -3.25 -3.90 -30.48
C ASN A 303 -4.53 -3.16 -30.10
N ILE A 304 -5.21 -2.53 -31.06
CA ILE A 304 -6.45 -1.79 -30.80
C ILE A 304 -7.49 -2.68 -30.11
N PHE A 305 -7.71 -3.88 -30.63
CA PHE A 305 -8.69 -4.79 -30.04
C PHE A 305 -8.25 -5.30 -28.66
N ALA A 306 -6.96 -5.58 -28.47
CA ALA A 306 -6.41 -5.96 -27.16
C ALA A 306 -6.58 -4.85 -26.12
N ASP A 307 -6.39 -3.59 -26.51
CA ASP A 307 -6.58 -2.42 -25.66
C ASP A 307 -8.06 -2.23 -25.28
N VAL A 308 -8.98 -2.46 -26.23
CA VAL A 308 -10.43 -2.43 -25.95
C VAL A 308 -10.81 -3.52 -24.93
N ILE A 309 -10.31 -4.75 -25.08
CA ILE A 309 -10.56 -5.81 -24.10
C ILE A 309 -9.93 -5.47 -22.74
N SER A 310 -8.72 -4.91 -22.74
CA SER A 310 -8.06 -4.43 -21.53
C SER A 310 -8.89 -3.38 -20.81
N LEU A 311 -9.42 -2.39 -21.54
CA LEU A 311 -10.29 -1.35 -21.00
C LEU A 311 -11.60 -1.93 -20.44
N ILE A 312 -12.22 -2.88 -21.14
CA ILE A 312 -13.41 -3.59 -20.64
C ILE A 312 -13.08 -4.33 -19.34
N SER A 313 -11.94 -5.03 -19.28
CA SER A 313 -11.52 -5.74 -18.07
C SER A 313 -11.29 -4.80 -16.89
N PHE A 314 -10.69 -3.64 -17.14
CA PHE A 314 -10.52 -2.58 -16.15
C PHE A 314 -11.88 -2.07 -15.63
N ALA A 315 -12.81 -1.76 -16.54
CA ALA A 315 -14.15 -1.31 -16.18
C ALA A 315 -14.92 -2.36 -15.35
N ILE A 316 -14.78 -3.64 -15.72
CA ILE A 316 -15.37 -4.78 -15.00
C ILE A 316 -14.80 -4.88 -13.57
N ILE A 317 -13.49 -4.75 -13.39
CA ILE A 317 -12.85 -4.78 -12.06
C ILE A 317 -13.39 -3.66 -11.19
N ILE A 318 -13.46 -2.44 -11.72
CA ILE A 318 -14.02 -1.29 -10.99
C ILE A 318 -15.49 -1.54 -10.64
N GLY A 319 -16.28 -2.03 -11.60
CA GLY A 319 -17.71 -2.27 -11.42
C GLY A 319 -18.02 -3.36 -10.39
N TRP A 320 -17.25 -4.44 -10.35
CA TRP A 320 -17.48 -5.57 -9.44
C TRP A 320 -16.81 -5.44 -8.07
N ARG A 321 -15.74 -4.65 -7.94
CA ARG A 321 -14.94 -4.55 -6.70
C ARG A 321 -15.22 -3.26 -5.91
N LYS A 322 -16.46 -2.77 -5.91
CA LYS A 322 -16.88 -1.55 -5.19
C LYS A 322 -16.46 -1.52 -3.71
N LYS A 323 -16.57 -2.66 -3.01
CA LYS A 323 -16.14 -2.78 -1.60
C LYS A 323 -14.64 -2.53 -1.43
N ASP A 324 -13.80 -2.97 -2.37
CA ASP A 324 -12.35 -2.75 -2.30
C ASP A 324 -12.02 -1.28 -2.63
N ILE A 325 -12.80 -0.63 -3.50
CA ILE A 325 -12.70 0.81 -3.77
C ILE A 325 -12.98 1.61 -2.50
N GLU A 326 -14.06 1.29 -1.77
CA GLU A 326 -14.36 1.94 -0.49
C GLU A 326 -13.22 1.75 0.53
N VAL A 327 -12.57 0.58 0.55
CA VAL A 327 -11.40 0.34 1.39
C VAL A 327 -10.25 1.27 0.99
N VAL A 328 -9.93 1.38 -0.30
CA VAL A 328 -8.88 2.31 -0.78
C VAL A 328 -9.24 3.76 -0.46
N GLN A 329 -10.49 4.17 -0.69
CA GLN A 329 -10.96 5.51 -0.34
C GLN A 329 -10.78 5.78 1.15
N SER A 330 -11.16 4.84 2.03
CA SER A 330 -10.97 5.01 3.48
C SER A 330 -9.50 5.13 3.90
N LEU A 331 -8.58 4.50 3.14
CA LEU A 331 -7.14 4.64 3.36
C LEU A 331 -6.62 6.00 2.88
N LEU A 332 -7.09 6.46 1.71
CA LEU A 332 -6.77 7.80 1.20
C LEU A 332 -7.29 8.89 2.13
N ASP A 333 -8.51 8.75 2.65
CA ASP A 333 -9.08 9.67 3.64
C ASP A 333 -8.22 9.69 4.91
N LYS A 334 -7.83 8.52 5.41
CA LYS A 334 -6.95 8.43 6.59
C LYS A 334 -5.60 9.13 6.38
N ILE A 335 -5.01 9.00 5.19
CA ILE A 335 -3.76 9.69 4.83
C ILE A 335 -4.03 11.20 4.72
N ALA A 336 -5.04 11.61 3.95
CA ALA A 336 -5.36 13.00 3.71
C ALA A 336 -5.70 13.76 4.99
N TYR A 337 -6.53 13.19 5.87
CA TYR A 337 -6.87 13.79 7.17
C TYR A 337 -5.76 13.68 8.21
N GLY A 338 -4.83 12.72 8.05
CA GLY A 338 -3.67 12.56 8.93
C GLY A 338 -2.53 13.54 8.65
N LEU A 339 -2.51 14.20 7.49
CA LEU A 339 -1.51 15.19 7.11
C LEU A 339 -1.82 16.59 7.68
N SER A 340 -0.77 17.40 7.88
CA SER A 340 -0.93 18.83 8.19
C SER A 340 -1.48 19.58 6.96
N ASP A 341 -2.11 20.73 7.17
CA ASP A 341 -2.66 21.52 6.06
C ASP A 341 -1.58 21.99 5.06
N SER A 342 -0.36 22.28 5.55
CA SER A 342 0.80 22.57 4.68
C SER A 342 1.27 21.36 3.86
N ALA A 343 1.28 20.15 4.45
CA ALA A 343 1.65 18.94 3.73
C ALA A 343 0.61 18.55 2.67
N LYS A 344 -0.67 18.79 2.94
CA LYS A 344 -1.74 18.63 1.94
C LYS A 344 -1.54 19.58 0.77
N ALA A 345 -1.29 20.87 1.04
CA ALA A 345 -1.04 21.87 -0.01
C ALA A 345 0.20 21.50 -0.85
N PHE A 346 1.31 21.16 -0.21
CA PHE A 346 2.53 20.71 -0.88
C PHE A 346 2.30 19.46 -1.76
N LEU A 347 1.64 18.43 -1.22
CA LEU A 347 1.34 17.21 -1.98
C LEU A 347 0.48 17.49 -3.21
N ILE A 348 -0.49 18.40 -3.07
CA ILE A 348 -1.35 18.82 -4.18
C ILE A 348 -0.51 19.52 -5.26
N ILE A 349 0.32 20.52 -4.90
CA ILE A 349 1.22 21.22 -5.84
C ILE A 349 2.12 20.23 -6.57
N LEU A 350 2.79 19.35 -5.82
CA LEU A 350 3.72 18.38 -6.38
C LEU A 350 3.04 17.44 -7.39
N ILE A 351 1.87 16.89 -7.04
CA ILE A 351 1.12 16.01 -7.93
C ILE A 351 0.66 16.79 -9.16
N THR A 352 0.13 18.00 -9.00
CA THR A 352 -0.31 18.80 -10.16
C THR A 352 0.83 19.16 -11.09
N ASP A 353 2.00 19.51 -10.56
CA ASP A 353 3.14 19.93 -11.37
C ASP A 353 3.69 18.74 -12.21
N ILE A 354 3.74 17.55 -11.60
CA ILE A 354 4.18 16.32 -12.30
C ILE A 354 3.21 15.88 -13.40
N PHE A 355 1.90 15.87 -13.14
CA PHE A 355 0.92 15.29 -14.07
C PHE A 355 0.29 16.29 -15.05
N VAL A 356 0.29 17.57 -14.68
CA VAL A 356 -0.39 18.63 -15.43
C VAL A 356 0.61 19.62 -16.05
N GLY A 357 1.89 19.48 -15.71
CA GLY A 357 2.97 20.31 -16.20
C GLY A 357 3.09 20.29 -17.72
N PHE A 358 2.92 21.47 -18.31
CA PHE A 358 3.34 21.83 -19.67
C PHE A 358 4.88 21.98 -19.77
N HIS A 359 5.62 21.59 -18.73
CA HIS A 359 7.06 21.77 -18.60
C HIS A 359 7.89 20.85 -19.51
N SER A 360 7.26 19.89 -20.19
CA SER A 360 7.91 19.18 -21.28
C SER A 360 6.93 18.91 -22.43
N PRO A 361 6.80 19.85 -23.38
CA PRO A 361 6.11 19.60 -24.66
C PRO A 361 6.62 18.31 -25.33
N HIS A 362 7.91 18.04 -25.19
CA HIS A 362 8.56 16.84 -25.73
C HIS A 362 8.10 15.54 -25.04
N GLY A 363 7.78 15.59 -23.75
CA GLY A 363 7.21 14.43 -23.04
C GLY A 363 5.86 14.02 -23.63
N TRP A 364 5.02 15.00 -23.95
CA TRP A 364 3.74 14.75 -24.62
C TRP A 364 3.92 14.29 -26.07
N GLU A 365 4.90 14.83 -26.79
CA GLU A 365 5.25 14.39 -28.15
C GLU A 365 5.58 12.90 -28.18
N ILE A 366 6.50 12.45 -27.31
CA ILE A 366 6.91 11.03 -27.24
C ILE A 366 5.72 10.14 -26.88
N ILE A 367 4.88 10.54 -25.93
CA ILE A 367 3.69 9.75 -25.52
C ILE A 367 2.71 9.62 -26.68
N LEU A 368 2.43 10.70 -27.40
CA LEU A 368 1.46 10.71 -28.49
C LEU A 368 1.99 9.99 -29.74
N GLU A 369 3.26 10.15 -30.07
CA GLU A 369 3.92 9.44 -31.17
C GLU A 369 3.94 7.94 -30.88
N SER A 370 4.35 7.53 -29.67
CA SER A 370 4.32 6.13 -29.24
C SER A 370 2.90 5.54 -29.25
N LEU A 371 1.89 6.31 -28.84
CA LEU A 371 0.50 5.88 -28.89
C LEU A 371 -0.01 5.74 -30.33
N ALA A 372 0.33 6.69 -31.21
CA ALA A 372 -0.05 6.63 -32.62
C ALA A 372 0.57 5.41 -33.30
N GLU A 373 1.86 5.17 -33.08
CA GLU A 373 2.57 3.98 -33.57
C GLU A 373 1.94 2.69 -33.02
N HIS A 374 1.62 2.64 -31.72
CA HIS A 374 0.98 1.47 -31.11
C HIS A 374 -0.37 1.13 -31.74
N LEU A 375 -1.16 2.15 -32.07
CA LEU A 375 -2.46 2.01 -32.72
C LEU A 375 -2.35 1.85 -34.25
N GLY A 376 -1.15 1.95 -34.83
CA GLY A 376 -0.94 2.01 -36.28
C GLY A 376 -1.63 3.20 -36.94
N LEU A 377 -1.80 4.30 -36.20
CA LEU A 377 -2.37 5.54 -36.71
C LEU A 377 -1.28 6.44 -37.28
N PRO A 378 -1.63 7.23 -38.30
CA PRO A 378 -0.71 8.21 -38.84
C PRO A 378 -0.36 9.28 -37.80
N ALA A 379 0.94 9.44 -37.50
CA ALA A 379 1.43 10.40 -36.51
C ALA A 379 1.48 11.81 -37.12
N ASN A 380 0.31 12.41 -37.30
CA ASN A 380 0.23 13.76 -37.86
C ASN A 380 0.81 14.79 -36.88
N ARG A 381 2.03 15.28 -37.18
CA ARG A 381 2.73 16.29 -36.38
C ARG A 381 1.88 17.53 -36.08
N ASN A 382 1.02 17.96 -37.01
CA ASN A 382 0.15 19.11 -36.78
C ASN A 382 -0.89 18.83 -35.70
N VAL A 383 -1.45 17.62 -35.66
CA VAL A 383 -2.41 17.21 -34.62
C VAL A 383 -1.71 17.07 -33.26
N ILE A 384 -0.51 16.48 -33.25
CA ILE A 384 0.31 16.35 -32.05
C ILE A 384 0.66 17.73 -31.48
N PHE A 385 1.15 18.66 -32.31
CA PHE A 385 1.46 20.03 -31.87
C PHE A 385 0.22 20.81 -31.42
N LEU A 386 -0.91 20.66 -32.11
CA LEU A 386 -2.18 21.26 -31.68
C LEU A 386 -2.61 20.74 -30.31
N PHE A 387 -2.47 19.44 -30.06
CA PHE A 387 -2.78 18.84 -28.77
C PHE A 387 -1.85 19.39 -27.68
N ILE A 388 -0.53 19.37 -27.91
CA ILE A 388 0.46 19.85 -26.95
C ILE A 388 0.26 21.33 -26.61
N ALA A 389 -0.20 22.14 -27.58
CA ALA A 389 -0.47 23.56 -27.36
C ALA A 389 -1.78 23.83 -26.58
N THR A 390 -2.77 22.94 -26.64
CA THR A 390 -4.12 23.21 -26.11
C THR A 390 -4.47 22.36 -24.88
N PHE A 391 -4.25 21.05 -24.95
CA PHE A 391 -4.72 20.11 -23.94
C PHE A 391 -4.03 20.29 -22.58
N PRO A 392 -2.70 20.42 -22.46
CA PRO A 392 -2.05 20.66 -21.17
C PRO A 392 -2.54 21.95 -20.49
N VAL A 393 -2.79 23.02 -21.26
CA VAL A 393 -3.28 24.30 -20.73
C VAL A 393 -4.70 24.16 -20.18
N ILE A 394 -5.58 23.47 -20.91
CA ILE A 394 -6.95 23.17 -20.47
C ILE A 394 -6.91 22.30 -19.21
N LEU A 395 -6.10 21.23 -19.22
CA LEU A 395 -5.96 20.31 -18.10
C LEU A 395 -5.50 21.05 -16.83
N ASN A 396 -4.50 21.94 -16.96
CA ASN A 396 -4.04 22.82 -15.88
C ASN A 396 -5.15 23.67 -15.30
N THR A 397 -5.94 24.30 -16.17
CA THR A 397 -7.04 25.16 -15.73
C THR A 397 -8.13 24.36 -14.99
N ILE A 398 -8.48 23.17 -15.50
CA ILE A 398 -9.47 22.27 -14.86
C ILE A 398 -8.97 21.79 -13.50
N PHE A 399 -7.72 21.33 -13.40
CA PHE A 399 -7.15 20.87 -12.13
C PHE A 399 -7.06 22.01 -11.11
N LYS A 400 -6.55 23.19 -11.49
CA LYS A 400 -6.52 24.37 -10.61
C LYS A 400 -7.91 24.72 -10.08
N TYR A 401 -8.92 24.72 -10.95
CA TYR A 401 -10.31 24.97 -10.55
C TYR A 401 -10.86 23.89 -9.60
N TRP A 402 -10.63 22.61 -9.91
CA TRP A 402 -11.13 21.50 -9.10
C TRP A 402 -10.51 21.50 -7.72
N ILE A 403 -9.20 21.76 -7.62
CA ILE A 403 -8.47 21.91 -6.36
C ILE A 403 -9.00 23.08 -5.54
N PHE A 404 -9.15 24.25 -6.15
CA PHE A 404 -9.69 25.44 -5.48
C PHE A 404 -11.09 25.15 -4.93
N ARG A 405 -11.97 24.53 -5.73
CA ARG A 405 -13.34 24.19 -5.32
C ARG A 405 -13.39 23.10 -4.24
N TYR A 406 -12.45 22.15 -4.27
CA TYR A 406 -12.40 21.06 -3.30
C TYR A 406 -11.84 21.53 -1.96
N LEU A 407 -10.71 22.24 -1.96
CA LEU A 407 -10.07 22.75 -0.75
C LEU A 407 -10.92 23.83 -0.06
N SER A 408 -11.56 24.72 -0.82
CA SER A 408 -12.47 25.74 -0.23
C SER A 408 -13.61 25.13 0.58
N ARG A 409 -14.02 23.89 0.28
CA ARG A 409 -15.11 23.19 1.00
C ARG A 409 -14.61 22.37 2.18
N LEU A 410 -13.43 21.77 2.09
CA LEU A 410 -12.95 20.76 3.04
C LEU A 410 -11.83 21.24 3.97
N SER A 411 -10.97 22.14 3.51
CA SER A 411 -9.92 22.76 4.32
C SER A 411 -9.59 24.16 3.80
N PRO A 412 -10.36 25.19 4.23
CA PRO A 412 -10.09 26.58 3.86
C PRO A 412 -8.68 27.05 4.29
N SER A 413 -8.12 26.49 5.36
CA SER A 413 -6.75 26.74 5.81
C SER A 413 -5.72 26.19 4.83
N ALA A 414 -5.90 24.95 4.33
CA ALA A 414 -5.00 24.39 3.32
C ALA A 414 -5.05 25.19 1.99
N LEU A 415 -6.21 25.77 1.65
CA LEU A 415 -6.33 26.67 0.49
C LEU A 415 -5.53 27.96 0.67
N ALA A 416 -5.58 28.56 1.88
CA ALA A 416 -4.80 29.76 2.18
C ALA A 416 -3.29 29.49 2.06
N THR A 417 -2.83 28.37 2.62
CA THR A 417 -1.43 27.94 2.50
C THR A 417 -1.05 27.59 1.06
N LEU A 418 -1.93 26.94 0.30
CA LEU A 418 -1.70 26.69 -1.13
C LEU A 418 -1.48 27.99 -1.89
N LYS A 419 -2.32 29.01 -1.64
CA LYS A 419 -2.19 30.32 -2.29
C LYS A 419 -0.88 31.02 -1.91
N GLU A 420 -0.48 30.96 -0.65
CA GLU A 420 0.78 31.53 -0.16
C GLU A 420 2.03 30.78 -0.66
N MET A 421 1.89 29.50 -1.06
CA MET A 421 2.98 28.70 -1.60
C MET A 421 3.06 28.71 -3.16
N ASP A 422 1.96 29.04 -3.84
CA ASP A 422 1.86 29.13 -5.31
C ASP A 422 2.14 30.56 -5.81
N GLU A 423 2.00 31.59 -4.95
CA GLU A 423 2.57 32.94 -5.13
C GLU A 423 4.08 32.95 -4.85
#